data_AF-A0A918ZZX3-F1
#
_entry.id   AF-A0A918ZZX3-F1
#
_cell.length_a   1.000
_cell.length_b   1.000
_cell.length_c   1.000
_cell.angle_alpha   90.00
_cell.angle_beta   90.00
_cell.angle_gamma   90.00
#
_symmetry.space_group_name_H-M   'P 1'
#
loop_
_entity.id
_entity.type
_entity.pdbx_description
1 polymer ?
#
loop_
_entity_poly.entity_id
_entity_poly.type
_entity_poly.pdbx_seq_one_letter_code
_entity_poly.pdbx_strand_id
1 'polypeptide(L)'
;MSDIDMSLYEVMALPGARGAALVDWTCGLALGSAGESPRGQPEAAAVEAAELARCSVEYGTFRPPEDDGPDGAGREPDGAGREPGGTGRVPGGTGFEPGSGSAGLGGDGPRRTGGTGVEDLIVTTRTAYHVLRFVETGHDSSLFLHLWLDRDAGNLAVARIRLKETARRLVLG
;
A
#
# COMPACT_ATOMS: atom_id res chain seq x y z
N MET A 1 -28.79 -4.06 6.72
CA MET A 1 -27.47 -4.50 7.20
C MET A 1 -26.50 -4.19 6.09
N SER A 2 -25.48 -3.38 6.34
CA SER A 2 -24.52 -2.97 5.30
C SER A 2 -23.60 -4.13 4.91
N ASP A 3 -22.91 -4.02 3.77
CA ASP A 3 -21.91 -5.01 3.35
C ASP A 3 -20.73 -5.10 4.34
N ILE A 4 -20.42 -3.99 5.01
CA ILE A 4 -19.45 -3.94 6.11
C ILE A 4 -19.93 -4.79 7.28
N ASP A 5 -21.18 -4.61 7.72
CA ASP A 5 -21.74 -5.38 8.85
C ASP A 5 -21.72 -6.88 8.55
N MET A 6 -22.15 -7.29 7.35
CA MET A 6 -22.14 -8.70 6.95
C MET A 6 -20.73 -9.30 6.97
N SER A 7 -19.74 -8.55 6.48
CA SER A 7 -18.34 -8.95 6.48
C SER A 7 -17.79 -9.12 7.91
N LEU A 8 -18.14 -8.19 8.82
CA LEU A 8 -17.72 -8.26 10.22
C LEU A 8 -18.37 -9.43 10.96
N TYR A 9 -19.66 -9.71 10.71
CA TYR A 9 -20.35 -10.87 11.27
C TYR A 9 -19.73 -12.20 10.82
N GLU A 10 -19.31 -12.31 9.56
CA GLU A 10 -18.62 -13.50 9.06
C GLU A 10 -17.27 -13.71 9.74
N VAL A 11 -16.50 -12.63 9.94
CA VAL A 11 -15.24 -12.69 10.69
C VAL A 11 -15.48 -13.11 12.15
N MET A 12 -16.54 -12.62 12.78
CA MET A 12 -16.93 -12.98 14.14
C MET A 12 -17.37 -14.45 14.29
N ALA A 13 -17.71 -15.13 13.19
CA ALA A 13 -18.01 -16.57 13.22
C ALA A 13 -16.76 -17.46 13.36
N LEU A 14 -15.56 -16.88 13.28
CA LEU A 14 -14.32 -17.61 13.52
C LEU A 14 -14.25 -18.10 14.98
N PRO A 15 -13.85 -19.37 15.22
CA PRO A 15 -13.58 -19.85 16.58
C PRO A 15 -12.59 -18.95 17.29
N GLY A 16 -12.92 -18.53 18.51
CA GLY A 16 -12.10 -17.65 19.33
C GLY A 16 -12.14 -16.16 18.93
N ALA A 17 -12.93 -15.75 17.92
CA ALA A 17 -13.08 -14.33 17.62
C ALA A 17 -13.80 -13.61 18.77
N ARG A 18 -13.15 -12.57 19.32
CA ARG A 18 -13.70 -11.75 20.40
C ARG A 18 -14.27 -10.45 19.88
N GLY A 19 -13.60 -9.86 18.88
CA GLY A 19 -14.03 -8.61 18.27
C GLY A 19 -13.39 -8.40 16.90
N ALA A 20 -14.09 -7.67 16.04
CA ALA A 20 -13.59 -7.27 14.74
C ALA A 20 -13.99 -5.82 14.43
N ALA A 21 -13.14 -5.11 13.69
CA ALA A 21 -13.43 -3.76 13.22
C ALA A 21 -12.87 -3.53 11.82
N LEU A 22 -13.53 -2.67 11.04
CA LEU A 22 -12.99 -2.13 9.79
C LEU A 22 -12.55 -0.69 10.08
N VAL A 23 -11.28 -0.39 9.87
CA VAL A 23 -10.65 0.86 10.32
C VAL A 23 -9.94 1.55 9.17
N ASP A 24 -10.08 2.86 9.08
CA ASP A 24 -9.24 3.71 8.24
C ASP A 24 -7.95 4.06 9.00
N TRP A 25 -6.80 3.54 8.54
CA TRP A 25 -5.50 3.76 9.19
C TRP A 25 -4.95 5.18 9.02
N THR A 26 -5.49 5.99 8.10
CA THR A 26 -5.04 7.39 7.93
C THR A 26 -5.63 8.33 8.97
N CYS A 27 -6.83 8.04 9.47
CA CYS A 27 -7.50 8.90 10.46
C CYS A 27 -7.86 8.18 11.77
N GLY A 28 -7.71 6.85 11.85
CA GLY A 28 -8.07 6.06 13.02
C GLY A 28 -9.58 5.82 13.19
N LEU A 29 -10.37 6.12 12.16
CA LEU A 29 -11.82 5.98 12.21
C LEU A 29 -12.24 4.51 12.02
N ALA A 30 -13.01 3.98 12.97
CA ALA A 30 -13.73 2.72 12.78
C ALA A 30 -14.98 2.94 11.92
N LEU A 31 -15.01 2.36 10.72
CA LEU A 31 -16.17 2.37 9.83
C LEU A 31 -17.25 1.37 10.27
N GLY A 32 -16.85 0.35 11.03
CA GLY A 32 -17.75 -0.63 11.64
C GLY A 32 -17.02 -1.45 12.69
N SER A 33 -17.77 -1.99 13.65
CA SER A 33 -17.26 -2.90 14.67
C SER A 33 -18.28 -3.97 15.03
N ALA A 34 -17.80 -5.14 15.44
CA ALA A 34 -18.61 -6.25 15.92
C ALA A 34 -17.91 -6.96 17.08
N GLY A 35 -18.69 -7.50 18.02
CA GLY A 35 -18.17 -8.17 19.20
C GLY A 35 -17.66 -7.22 20.29
N GLU A 36 -16.72 -7.72 21.08
CA GLU A 36 -16.07 -7.00 22.17
C GLU A 36 -14.87 -6.19 21.68
N SER A 37 -14.37 -5.28 22.52
CA SER A 37 -13.08 -4.62 22.31
C SER A 37 -12.18 -4.82 23.54
N PRO A 38 -10.84 -4.86 23.38
CA PRO A 38 -9.92 -5.20 24.47
C PRO A 38 -10.08 -4.38 25.75
N ARG A 39 -10.58 -3.14 25.64
CA ARG A 39 -10.83 -2.22 26.77
C ARG A 39 -12.26 -1.68 26.82
N GLY A 40 -13.20 -2.32 26.12
CA GLY A 40 -14.59 -1.84 26.00
C GLY A 40 -14.75 -0.50 25.28
N GLN A 41 -13.72 -0.06 24.53
CA GLN A 41 -13.68 1.19 23.78
C GLN A 41 -13.22 0.89 22.34
N PRO A 42 -14.14 0.56 21.42
CA PRO A 42 -13.78 0.18 20.06
C PRO A 42 -13.10 1.32 19.28
N GLU A 43 -13.49 2.57 19.51
CA GLU A 43 -12.89 3.75 18.87
C GLU A 43 -11.43 3.94 19.28
N ALA A 44 -11.14 3.81 20.59
CA ALA A 44 -9.76 3.91 21.09
C ALA A 44 -8.89 2.77 20.52
N ALA A 45 -9.43 1.55 20.47
CA ALA A 45 -8.71 0.41 19.89
C ALA A 45 -8.42 0.62 18.39
N ALA A 46 -9.35 1.21 17.65
CA ALA A 46 -9.17 1.53 16.24
C ALA A 46 -8.06 2.57 16.02
N VAL A 47 -8.04 3.65 16.80
CA VAL A 47 -6.98 4.67 16.75
C VAL A 47 -5.62 4.07 17.07
N GLU A 48 -5.50 3.29 18.15
CA GLU A 48 -4.24 2.64 18.53
C GLU A 48 -3.76 1.65 17.45
N ALA A 49 -4.66 0.87 16.87
CA ALA A 49 -4.34 -0.07 15.79
C ALA A 49 -3.95 0.65 14.49
N ALA A 50 -4.57 1.79 14.19
CA ALA A 50 -4.25 2.62 13.03
C ALA A 50 -2.83 3.18 13.08
N GLU A 51 -2.35 3.59 14.25
CA GLU A 51 -0.96 4.05 14.41
C GLU A 51 0.05 2.93 14.13
N LEU A 52 -0.23 1.71 14.58
CA LEU A 52 0.61 0.56 14.26
C LEU A 52 0.59 0.24 12.76
N ALA A 53 -0.60 0.27 12.13
CA ALA A 53 -0.76 0.07 10.70
C ALA A 53 0.03 1.12 9.90
N ARG A 54 -0.12 2.39 10.27
CA ARG A 54 0.59 3.53 9.67
C ARG A 54 2.11 3.33 9.70
N CYS A 55 2.68 3.04 10.86
CA CYS A 55 4.13 2.79 10.96
C CYS A 55 4.61 1.67 10.03
N SER A 56 3.81 0.62 9.84
CA SER A 56 4.19 -0.49 8.98
C SER A 56 4.22 -0.15 7.49
N VAL A 57 3.37 0.78 7.05
CA VAL A 57 3.23 1.15 5.63
C VAL A 57 4.11 2.34 5.26
N GLU A 58 4.37 3.25 6.19
CA GLU A 58 5.20 4.44 5.96
C GLU A 58 6.70 4.13 6.04
N TYR A 59 7.10 3.11 6.81
CA TYR A 59 8.50 2.74 6.93
C TYR A 59 8.94 1.79 5.82
N GLY A 60 10.04 2.14 5.14
CA GLY A 60 10.59 1.37 4.01
C GLY A 60 11.09 -0.04 4.36
N THR A 61 11.20 -0.39 5.64
CA THR A 61 11.70 -1.69 6.12
C THR A 61 10.97 -2.90 5.52
N PHE A 62 9.65 -2.76 5.29
CA PHE A 62 8.80 -3.85 4.82
C PHE A 62 8.38 -3.71 3.36
N ARG A 63 8.83 -2.64 2.70
CA ARG A 63 8.61 -2.48 1.27
C ARG A 63 9.47 -3.52 0.55
N PRO A 64 8.95 -4.24 -0.46
CA PRO A 64 9.82 -5.04 -1.30
C PRO A 64 10.94 -4.13 -1.83
N PRO A 65 12.19 -4.62 -1.91
CA PRO A 65 13.24 -3.86 -2.57
C PRO A 65 12.70 -3.43 -3.92
N GLU A 66 12.77 -2.13 -4.21
CA GLU A 66 12.46 -1.66 -5.55
C GLU A 66 13.28 -2.53 -6.51
N ASP A 67 12.66 -3.05 -7.56
CA ASP A 67 13.39 -3.72 -8.62
C ASP A 67 14.15 -2.60 -9.34
N ASP A 68 15.19 -2.09 -8.69
CA ASP A 68 16.15 -1.12 -9.19
C ASP A 68 16.99 -1.84 -10.24
N GLY A 69 16.34 -2.15 -11.36
CA GLY A 69 17.04 -2.57 -12.57
C GLY A 69 18.08 -1.49 -12.90
N PRO A 70 19.35 -1.87 -13.14
CA PRO A 70 20.38 -0.91 -13.49
C PRO A 70 20.17 -0.49 -14.95
N ASP A 71 19.24 0.41 -15.22
CA ASP A 71 19.09 1.05 -16.54
C ASP A 71 18.79 2.53 -16.36
N GLY A 72 19.84 3.28 -16.03
CA GLY A 72 19.82 4.74 -15.97
C GLY A 72 21.19 5.42 -15.97
N ALA A 73 22.28 4.67 -15.78
CA ALA A 73 23.63 5.20 -15.81
C ALA A 73 24.42 4.59 -16.98
N GLY A 74 24.39 5.25 -18.14
CA GLY A 74 25.18 4.84 -19.29
C GLY A 74 24.88 5.51 -20.63
N ARG A 75 24.46 6.78 -20.66
CA ARG A 75 24.76 7.60 -21.85
C ARG A 75 26.09 8.29 -21.58
N GLU A 76 27.14 7.77 -22.20
CA GLU A 76 28.45 8.42 -22.26
C GLU A 76 28.29 9.87 -22.75
N PRO A 77 29.06 10.82 -22.19
CA PRO A 77 29.09 12.19 -22.68
C PRO A 77 29.63 12.21 -24.12
N ASP A 78 28.97 12.99 -24.97
CA ASP A 78 29.45 13.33 -26.30
C ASP A 78 30.92 13.79 -26.25
N GLY A 79 31.77 13.12 -27.04
CA GLY A 79 32.99 13.73 -27.57
C GLY A 79 34.30 12.99 -27.31
N ALA A 80 34.83 12.35 -28.36
CA ALA A 80 36.16 12.69 -28.89
C ALA A 80 36.45 11.94 -30.21
N GLY A 81 36.80 12.71 -31.24
CA GLY A 81 37.93 12.36 -32.10
C GLY A 81 37.64 11.75 -33.48
N ARG A 82 37.35 12.60 -34.47
CA ARG A 82 37.88 12.43 -35.84
C ARG A 82 38.15 13.79 -36.49
N GLU A 83 39.42 14.18 -36.58
CA GLU A 83 39.90 15.05 -37.66
C GLU A 83 40.08 14.20 -38.92
N PRO A 84 39.80 14.73 -40.13
CA PRO A 84 40.86 15.45 -40.83
C PRO A 84 40.39 16.63 -41.73
N GLY A 85 41.25 17.66 -41.83
CA GLY A 85 41.53 18.35 -43.09
C GLY A 85 40.82 19.70 -43.37
N GLY A 86 41.63 20.77 -43.46
CA GLY A 86 41.62 21.65 -44.64
C GLY A 86 40.79 22.94 -44.63
N THR A 87 41.44 24.04 -44.25
CA THR A 87 41.40 25.41 -44.83
C THR A 87 40.07 26.19 -44.96
N GLY A 88 40.02 27.37 -44.30
CA GLY A 88 39.53 28.60 -44.95
C GLY A 88 38.45 29.43 -44.24
N ARG A 89 38.88 30.56 -43.67
CA ARG A 89 38.25 31.92 -43.70
C ARG A 89 36.84 32.15 -43.08
N VAL A 90 36.82 32.97 -42.01
CA VAL A 90 35.68 33.78 -41.47
C VAL A 90 35.34 34.97 -42.42
N PRO A 91 34.19 35.70 -42.37
CA PRO A 91 33.22 35.88 -41.27
C PRO A 91 31.70 36.07 -41.63
N GLY A 92 30.83 36.10 -40.60
CA GLY A 92 29.63 36.97 -40.51
C GLY A 92 28.29 36.43 -41.04
N GLY A 93 27.22 36.56 -40.25
CA GLY A 93 25.85 36.35 -40.72
C GLY A 93 24.83 36.11 -39.60
N THR A 94 23.90 37.05 -39.45
CA THR A 94 22.73 37.06 -38.57
C THR A 94 21.66 36.05 -39.01
N GLY A 95 20.97 35.40 -38.05
CA GLY A 95 19.75 34.63 -38.34
C GLY A 95 19.06 34.15 -37.07
N PHE A 96 17.84 34.63 -36.85
CA PHE A 96 16.90 34.21 -35.81
C PHE A 96 15.76 33.49 -36.53
N GLU A 97 15.40 32.26 -36.16
CA GLU A 97 14.03 31.71 -36.33
C GLU A 97 13.72 30.63 -35.28
N PRO A 98 12.45 30.52 -34.83
CA PRO A 98 12.06 29.70 -33.69
C PRO A 98 11.50 28.33 -34.13
N GLY A 99 12.00 27.25 -33.52
CA GLY A 99 11.47 25.90 -33.71
C GLY A 99 10.50 25.52 -32.59
N SER A 100 9.20 25.70 -32.85
CA SER A 100 8.11 25.10 -32.07
C SER A 100 8.10 23.58 -32.26
N GLY A 101 8.53 22.84 -31.23
CA GLY A 101 8.38 21.40 -31.14
C GLY A 101 7.61 21.04 -29.88
N SER A 102 6.31 20.82 -30.02
CA SER A 102 5.47 20.22 -28.98
C SER A 102 6.01 18.83 -28.63
N ALA A 103 6.66 18.70 -27.47
CA ALA A 103 7.04 17.41 -26.93
C ALA A 103 5.77 16.61 -26.67
N GLY A 104 5.60 15.53 -27.45
CA GLY A 104 4.54 14.55 -27.25
C GLY A 104 4.64 13.96 -25.85
N LEU A 105 3.53 13.98 -25.12
CA LEU A 105 3.31 13.18 -23.94
C LEU A 105 3.21 11.71 -24.40
N GLY A 106 4.34 11.01 -24.38
CA GLY A 106 4.43 9.59 -24.71
C GLY A 106 4.96 8.81 -23.52
N GLY A 107 4.11 7.95 -22.96
CA GLY A 107 4.52 6.82 -22.12
C GLY A 107 3.95 6.78 -20.71
N ASP A 108 2.63 6.62 -20.55
CA ASP A 108 2.09 5.96 -19.34
C ASP A 108 2.43 4.47 -19.49
N GLY A 109 3.67 4.10 -19.14
CA GLY A 109 3.98 2.71 -18.80
C GLY A 109 3.06 2.26 -17.67
N PRO A 110 2.78 0.95 -17.50
CA PRO A 110 1.87 0.51 -16.46
C PRO A 110 2.40 1.01 -15.10
N ARG A 111 1.74 2.03 -14.53
CA ARG A 111 1.93 2.43 -13.14
C ARG A 111 1.70 1.19 -12.33
N ARG A 112 2.78 0.58 -11.85
CA ARG A 112 2.70 -0.58 -10.96
C ARG A 112 1.89 -0.10 -9.76
N THR A 113 0.71 -0.68 -9.63
CA THR A 113 -0.29 -0.34 -8.62
C THR A 113 0.37 -0.35 -7.25
N GLY A 114 0.44 0.83 -6.63
CA GLY A 114 1.11 1.08 -5.37
C GLY A 114 0.37 0.40 -4.21
N GLY A 115 0.65 -0.87 -3.99
CA GLY A 115 0.33 -1.52 -2.72
C GLY A 115 1.36 -1.13 -1.66
N THR A 116 0.94 -1.09 -0.40
CA THR A 116 1.81 -0.84 0.77
C THR A 116 2.91 -1.91 0.94
N GLY A 117 2.86 -3.02 0.20
CA GLY A 117 3.76 -4.18 0.31
C GLY A 117 3.46 -5.06 1.52
N VAL A 118 2.88 -4.50 2.58
CA VAL A 118 2.46 -5.20 3.79
C VAL A 118 1.05 -5.75 3.61
N GLU A 119 0.92 -7.08 3.60
CA GLU A 119 -0.39 -7.74 3.50
C GLU A 119 -1.15 -7.77 4.85
N ASP A 120 -0.47 -8.16 5.93
CA ASP A 120 -1.03 -8.20 7.28
C ASP A 120 0.02 -7.99 8.38
N LEU A 121 -0.46 -7.57 9.56
CA LEU A 121 0.30 -7.47 10.80
C LEU A 121 -0.34 -8.37 11.85
N ILE A 122 0.49 -9.01 12.67
CA ILE A 122 0.02 -9.84 13.78
C ILE A 122 0.74 -9.42 15.04
N VAL A 123 0.00 -8.90 16.02
CA VAL A 123 0.50 -8.66 17.38
C VAL A 123 0.04 -9.81 18.26
N THR A 124 1.01 -10.54 18.81
CA THR A 124 0.73 -11.63 19.74
C THR A 124 0.88 -11.12 21.17
N THR A 125 -0.17 -11.30 21.97
CA THR A 125 -0.15 -11.09 23.41
C THR A 125 -0.20 -12.43 24.14
N ARG A 126 -0.21 -12.39 25.48
CA ARG A 126 -0.31 -13.61 26.29
C ARG A 126 -1.61 -14.39 26.03
N THR A 127 -2.70 -13.68 25.73
CA THR A 127 -4.06 -14.24 25.68
C THR A 127 -4.74 -14.09 24.33
N ALA A 128 -4.15 -13.35 23.39
CA ALA A 128 -4.79 -13.06 22.12
C ALA A 128 -3.81 -12.75 20.98
N TYR A 129 -4.29 -12.95 19.75
CA TYR A 129 -3.73 -12.40 18.54
C TYR A 129 -4.55 -11.17 18.11
N HIS A 130 -3.88 -10.08 17.77
CA HIS A 130 -4.47 -8.97 17.02
C HIS A 130 -3.97 -9.05 15.59
N VAL A 131 -4.87 -9.32 14.65
CA VAL A 131 -4.55 -9.42 13.22
C VAL A 131 -5.09 -8.18 12.52
N LEU A 132 -4.23 -7.45 11.83
CA LEU A 132 -4.61 -6.31 11.00
C LEU A 132 -4.37 -6.73 9.55
N ARG A 133 -5.44 -6.87 8.77
CA ARG A 133 -5.38 -7.24 7.34
C ARG A 133 -5.70 -6.02 6.49
N PHE A 134 -4.75 -5.57 5.68
CA PHE A 134 -5.00 -4.47 4.76
C PHE A 134 -6.01 -4.86 3.68
N VAL A 135 -6.90 -3.93 3.36
CA VAL A 135 -7.87 -4.05 2.26
C VAL A 135 -7.20 -3.50 1.00
N GLU A 136 -6.81 -4.38 0.09
CA GLU A 136 -6.16 -3.97 -1.16
C GLU A 136 -7.23 -3.58 -2.20
N THR A 137 -7.46 -2.28 -2.42
CA THR A 137 -8.19 -1.81 -3.61
C THR A 137 -7.20 -1.42 -4.71
N GLY A 138 -7.66 -1.33 -5.96
CA GLY A 138 -6.84 -0.78 -7.04
C GLY A 138 -6.50 0.71 -6.90
N HIS A 139 -7.04 1.40 -5.89
CA HIS A 139 -6.86 2.83 -5.61
C HIS A 139 -6.59 3.04 -4.12
N ASP A 140 -5.32 3.17 -3.72
CA ASP A 140 -4.86 3.73 -2.43
C ASP A 140 -5.80 3.53 -1.22
N SER A 141 -6.27 2.30 -0.97
CA SER A 141 -7.18 2.09 0.17
C SER A 141 -6.45 2.32 1.49
N SER A 142 -7.06 3.15 2.32
CA SER A 142 -6.64 3.43 3.68
C SER A 142 -7.24 2.45 4.69
N LEU A 143 -7.84 1.32 4.27
CA LEU A 143 -8.61 0.47 5.17
C LEU A 143 -7.85 -0.80 5.60
N PHE A 144 -8.10 -1.24 6.83
CA PHE A 144 -7.72 -2.58 7.30
C PHE A 144 -8.82 -3.20 8.17
N LEU A 145 -8.91 -4.52 8.13
CA LEU A 145 -9.69 -5.33 9.06
C LEU A 145 -8.84 -5.65 10.29
N HIS A 146 -9.32 -5.25 11.47
CA HIS A 146 -8.78 -5.65 12.76
C HIS A 146 -9.57 -6.84 13.29
N LEU A 147 -8.89 -7.91 13.69
CA LEU A 147 -9.46 -9.04 14.43
C LEU A 147 -8.73 -9.22 15.76
N TRP A 148 -9.49 -9.23 16.84
CA TRP A 148 -9.04 -9.69 18.16
C TRP A 148 -9.46 -11.15 18.36
N LEU A 149 -8.48 -12.04 18.31
CA LEU A 149 -8.65 -13.49 18.35
C LEU A 149 -8.09 -14.03 19.67
N ASP A 150 -8.90 -14.77 20.43
CA ASP A 150 -8.45 -15.49 21.62
C ASP A 150 -7.38 -16.53 21.24
N ARG A 151 -6.30 -16.59 22.02
CA ARG A 151 -5.13 -17.41 21.70
C ARG A 151 -5.33 -18.90 21.98
N ASP A 152 -6.18 -19.23 22.95
CA ASP A 152 -6.39 -20.61 23.38
C ASP A 152 -7.52 -21.26 22.58
N ALA A 153 -8.54 -20.48 22.20
CA ALA A 153 -9.67 -20.95 21.42
C ALA A 153 -9.52 -20.73 19.89
N GLY A 154 -8.66 -19.80 19.48
CA GLY A 154 -8.59 -19.33 18.09
C GLY A 154 -7.65 -20.12 17.18
N ASN A 155 -8.03 -20.27 15.92
CA ASN A 155 -7.17 -20.82 14.88
C ASN A 155 -6.61 -19.69 14.01
N LEU A 156 -5.39 -19.21 14.35
CA LEU A 156 -4.75 -18.10 13.65
C LEU A 156 -4.57 -18.35 12.14
N ALA A 157 -4.24 -19.58 11.74
CA ALA A 157 -4.03 -19.91 10.34
C ALA A 157 -5.32 -19.75 9.53
N VAL A 158 -6.43 -20.29 10.04
CA VAL A 158 -7.75 -20.14 9.41
C VAL A 158 -8.20 -18.67 9.46
N ALA A 159 -7.98 -17.98 10.57
CA ALA A 159 -8.34 -16.57 10.71
C ALA A 159 -7.67 -15.69 9.64
N ARG A 160 -6.38 -15.89 9.37
CA ARG A 160 -5.67 -15.14 8.30
C ARG A 160 -6.24 -15.40 6.92
N ILE A 161 -6.54 -16.67 6.59
CA ILE A 161 -7.14 -17.03 5.30
C ILE A 161 -8.50 -16.35 5.16
N ARG A 162 -9.35 -16.43 6.19
CA ARG A 162 -10.68 -15.81 6.18
C ARG A 162 -10.61 -14.30 6.10
N LEU A 163 -9.73 -13.65 6.87
CA LEU A 163 -9.53 -12.20 6.77
C LEU A 163 -9.08 -11.77 5.37
N LYS A 164 -8.20 -12.54 4.73
CA LYS A 164 -7.77 -12.28 3.34
C LYS A 164 -8.94 -12.38 2.35
N GLU A 165 -9.80 -13.38 2.50
CA GLU A 165 -11.00 -13.54 1.68
C GLU A 165 -12.02 -12.40 1.92
N THR A 166 -12.28 -12.06 3.17
CA THR A 166 -13.19 -10.97 3.55
C THR A 166 -12.70 -9.62 3.05
N ALA A 167 -11.41 -9.31 3.24
CA ALA A 167 -10.80 -8.07 2.75
C ALA A 167 -10.95 -7.92 1.23
N ARG A 168 -10.78 -9.02 0.47
CA ARG A 168 -10.97 -9.00 -0.99
C ARG A 168 -12.42 -8.72 -1.41
N ARG A 169 -13.41 -9.15 -0.63
CA ARG A 169 -14.82 -8.88 -0.95
C ARG A 169 -15.22 -7.43 -0.66
N LEU A 170 -14.66 -6.82 0.37
CA LEU A 170 -14.90 -5.40 0.69
C LEU A 170 -14.45 -4.44 -0.44
N VAL A 171 -13.57 -4.89 -1.33
CA VAL A 171 -13.11 -4.14 -2.51
C VAL A 171 -14.15 -4.15 -3.65
N LEU A 172 -15.05 -5.14 -3.66
CA LEU A 172 -15.97 -5.42 -4.76
C LEU A 172 -17.42 -5.01 -4.45
N GLY A 173 -17.66 -4.40 -3.29
CA GLY A 173 -18.97 -3.89 -2.85
C GLY A 173 -19.19 -2.42 -3.19
#